data_AF-A0AAD1J3B5-F1
#
_entry.id   AF-A0AAD1J3B5-F1
#
_cell.length_a   1.000
_cell.length_b   1.000
_cell.length_c   1.000
_cell.angle_alpha   90.00
_cell.angle_beta   90.00
_cell.angle_gamma   90.00
#
_symmetry.space_group_name_H-M   'P 1'
#
loop_
_entity.id
_entity.type
_entity.pdbx_description
1 polymer ?
#
loop_
_entity_poly.entity_id
_entity_poly.type
_entity_poly.pdbx_seq_one_letter_code
_entity_poly.pdbx_strand_id
1 'polypeptide(L)'
;MGEFWAYRVRRIEEVVQVDVLKLGTQRPSRVLVRWVDETFEGRQEWVPPARLKVRWDGVDAFRAYGQMGHDALETGPSTGPLRRSSTP
;
A
#
# COMPACT_ATOMS: atom_id res chain seq x y z
N MET A 1 -22.99 2.95 6.97
CA MET A 1 -21.89 2.19 7.57
C MET A 1 -20.61 2.67 6.91
N GLY A 2 -19.71 3.26 7.70
CA GLY A 2 -18.41 3.74 7.24
C GLY A 2 -17.41 2.58 7.25
N GLU A 3 -17.13 2.05 6.06
CA GLU A 3 -16.20 0.94 5.91
C GLU A 3 -14.79 1.50 5.90
N PHE A 4 -13.94 1.02 6.81
CA PHE A 4 -12.53 1.40 6.83
C PHE A 4 -11.73 0.55 5.86
N TRP A 5 -10.95 1.22 5.02
CA TRP A 5 -10.12 0.61 3.99
C TRP A 5 -8.67 1.08 4.09
N ALA A 6 -7.77 0.19 3.71
CA ALA A 6 -6.37 0.49 3.50
C ALA A 6 -6.20 1.13 2.11
N TYR A 7 -5.90 2.42 2.11
CA TYR A 7 -5.57 3.19 0.90
C TYR A 7 -4.07 3.23 0.67
N ARG A 8 -3.64 3.09 -0.58
CA ARG A 8 -2.23 3.18 -0.97
C ARG A 8 -1.98 4.41 -1.83
N VAL A 9 -1.27 5.40 -1.28
CA VAL A 9 -0.95 6.67 -1.98
C VAL A 9 0.00 6.42 -3.15
N ARG A 10 1.07 5.64 -2.92
CA ARG A 10 2.02 5.19 -3.93
C ARG A 10 2.34 3.71 -3.74
N ARG A 11 2.83 3.03 -4.79
CA ARG A 11 3.66 1.80 -4.64
C ARG A 11 4.78 2.15 -3.65
N ILE A 12 5.54 1.28 -3.02
CA ILE A 12 6.56 1.64 -1.98
C ILE A 12 6.03 2.32 -0.68
N GLU A 13 5.09 3.26 -0.72
CA GLU A 13 4.56 3.92 0.49
C GLU A 13 3.66 2.99 1.32
N GLU A 14 3.56 3.30 2.61
CA GLU A 14 2.70 2.64 3.58
C GLU A 14 1.21 2.86 3.24
N VAL A 15 0.38 1.88 3.64
CA VAL A 15 -1.07 2.00 3.54
C VAL A 15 -1.65 2.77 4.73
N VAL A 16 -2.55 3.68 4.42
CA VAL A 16 -3.20 4.60 5.36
C VAL A 16 -4.68 4.26 5.52
N GLN A 17 -5.23 4.54 6.70
CA GLN A 17 -6.64 4.28 7.00
C GLN A 17 -7.54 5.36 6.39
N VAL A 18 -8.52 4.92 5.61
CA VAL A 18 -9.58 5.80 5.09
C VAL A 18 -10.95 5.19 5.31
N ASP A 19 -11.93 6.05 5.58
CA ASP A 19 -13.34 5.72 5.73
C ASP A 19 -14.07 5.93 4.39
N VAL A 20 -14.64 4.87 3.83
CA VAL A 20 -15.41 4.95 2.58
C VAL A 20 -16.79 5.53 2.89
N LEU A 21 -17.03 6.75 2.41
CA LEU A 21 -18.30 7.45 2.59
C LEU A 21 -19.29 7.16 1.47
N LYS A 22 -18.81 7.11 0.22
CA LYS A 22 -19.70 6.98 -0.94
C LYS A 22 -19.05 6.30 -2.14
N LEU A 23 -19.79 5.42 -2.80
CA LEU A 23 -19.41 4.84 -4.08
C LEU A 23 -19.99 5.70 -5.21
N GLY A 24 -19.13 6.25 -6.05
CA GLY A 24 -19.49 7.00 -7.25
C GLY A 24 -19.90 6.05 -8.36
N THR A 25 -21.11 6.23 -8.86
CA THR A 25 -21.72 5.39 -9.90
C THR A 25 -21.40 5.87 -11.33
N GLN A 26 -20.78 7.05 -11.47
CA GLN A 26 -20.39 7.64 -12.75
C GLN A 26 -19.04 7.10 -13.22
N ARG A 27 -18.88 6.88 -14.53
CA ARG A 27 -17.62 6.40 -15.13
C ARG A 27 -16.66 7.59 -15.39
N PRO A 28 -15.37 7.48 -15.01
CA PRO A 28 -14.74 6.35 -14.34
C PRO A 28 -15.17 6.24 -12.87
N SER A 29 -15.41 5.01 -12.39
CA SER A 29 -15.85 4.76 -11.02
C SER A 29 -14.90 5.40 -10.01
N ARG A 30 -15.42 6.21 -9.10
CA ARG A 30 -14.66 6.85 -8.02
C ARG A 30 -15.31 6.55 -6.69
N VAL A 31 -14.54 6.55 -5.62
CA VAL A 31 -15.01 6.32 -4.26
C VAL A 31 -14.64 7.54 -3.43
N LEU A 32 -15.62 8.14 -2.75
CA LEU A 32 -15.39 9.19 -1.79
C LEU A 32 -14.88 8.54 -0.50
N VAL A 33 -13.66 8.89 -0.14
CA VAL A 33 -13.02 8.45 1.09
C VAL A 33 -12.74 9.64 1.98
N ARG A 34 -12.80 9.42 3.29
CA ARG A 34 -12.43 10.38 4.33
C ARG A 34 -11.22 9.84 5.08
N TRP A 35 -10.23 10.69 5.29
CA TRP A 35 -9.04 10.34 6.04
C TRP A 35 -9.38 10.33 7.54
N VAL A 36 -9.02 9.24 8.22
CA VAL A 36 -9.32 9.04 9.66
C VAL A 36 -8.21 9.63 10.53
N ASP A 37 -7.00 9.75 9.99
CA ASP A 37 -5.83 10.25 10.70
C ASP A 37 -5.96 11.74 11.08
N GLU A 38 -5.59 12.08 12.31
CA GLU A 38 -5.63 13.44 12.88
C GLU A 38 -4.79 14.45 12.08
N THR A 39 -3.72 13.99 11.44
CA THR A 39 -2.88 14.81 10.55
C THR A 39 -3.64 15.27 9.30
N PHE A 40 -4.68 14.53 8.93
CA PHE A 40 -5.50 14.75 7.74
C PHE A 40 -6.97 15.01 8.09
N GLU A 41 -7.24 15.41 9.33
CA GLU A 41 -8.58 15.47 9.91
C GLU A 41 -9.57 16.19 8.98
N GLY A 42 -10.66 15.51 8.64
CA GLY A 42 -11.74 16.05 7.82
C GLY A 42 -11.48 16.09 6.31
N ARG A 43 -10.30 15.67 5.83
CA ARG A 43 -10.01 15.62 4.40
C ARG A 43 -10.84 14.52 3.72
N GLN A 44 -11.54 14.88 2.65
CA GLN A 44 -12.31 13.96 1.83
C GLN A 44 -11.84 14.03 0.38
N GLU A 45 -11.67 12.88 -0.26
CA GLU A 45 -11.18 12.80 -1.62
C GLU A 45 -11.89 11.72 -2.44
N TRP A 46 -12.13 12.02 -3.72
CA TRP A 46 -12.61 11.04 -4.68
C TRP A 46 -11.43 10.27 -5.27
N VAL A 47 -11.21 9.05 -4.79
CA VAL A 47 -10.12 8.19 -5.23
C VAL A 47 -10.61 7.09 -6.18
N PRO A 48 -9.76 6.59 -7.09
CA PRO A 48 -10.10 5.42 -7.88
C PRO A 48 -10.15 4.16 -6.99
N PRO A 49 -11.16 3.28 -7.15
CA PRO A 49 -11.37 2.11 -6.31
C PRO A 49 -10.20 1.12 -6.34
N ALA A 50 -9.43 1.08 -7.45
CA ALA A 50 -8.26 0.23 -7.59
C ALA A 50 -7.13 0.49 -6.56
N ARG A 51 -7.16 1.64 -5.88
CA ARG A 51 -6.20 2.00 -4.83
C ARG A 51 -6.59 1.50 -3.44
N LEU A 52 -7.85 1.12 -3.22
CA LEU A 52 -8.32 0.47 -2.00
C LEU A 52 -7.91 -1.01 -2.09
N LYS A 53 -7.03 -1.46 -1.20
CA LYS A 53 -6.44 -2.81 -1.29
C LYS A 53 -7.23 -3.82 -0.47
N VAL A 54 -7.39 -3.55 0.81
CA VAL A 54 -8.05 -4.43 1.77
C VAL A 54 -8.85 -3.60 2.76
N ARG A 55 -9.81 -4.22 3.45
CA ARG A 55 -10.42 -3.63 4.64
C ARG A 55 -9.34 -3.37 5.68
N TRP A 56 -9.48 -2.29 6.43
CA TRP A 56 -8.52 -1.91 7.46
C TRP A 56 -8.35 -2.99 8.53
N ASP A 57 -9.42 -3.72 8.85
CA ASP A 57 -9.39 -4.90 9.74
C ASP A 57 -8.36 -5.96 9.32
N GLY A 58 -8.15 -6.14 8.00
CA GLY A 58 -7.15 -7.04 7.43
C GLY A 58 -5.82 -6.37 7.06
N VAL A 59 -5.59 -5.12 7.48
CA VAL A 59 -4.38 -4.38 7.10
C VAL A 59 -3.12 -5.00 7.66
N ASP A 60 -3.19 -5.60 8.86
CA ASP A 60 -2.06 -6.23 9.52
C ASP A 60 -1.52 -7.41 8.69
N ALA A 61 -2.43 -8.31 8.27
CA ALA A 61 -2.09 -9.39 7.35
C ALA A 61 -1.51 -8.83 6.04
N PHE A 62 -2.11 -7.81 5.46
CA PHE A 62 -1.61 -7.19 4.23
C PHE A 62 -0.20 -6.58 4.40
N ARG A 63 0.08 -5.95 5.55
CA ARG A 63 1.40 -5.43 5.90
C ARG A 63 2.41 -6.55 6.07
N ALA A 64 2.06 -7.64 6.76
CA ALA A 64 2.90 -8.82 6.92
C ALA A 64 3.27 -9.46 5.57
N TYR A 65 2.31 -9.61 4.64
CA TYR A 65 2.58 -10.11 3.28
C TYR A 65 3.41 -9.13 2.44
N GLY A 66 3.17 -7.82 2.58
CA GLY A 66 3.93 -6.78 1.87
C GLY A 66 5.38 -6.65 2.34
N GLN A 67 5.65 -6.88 3.62
CA GLN A 67 6.98 -6.80 4.22
C GLN A 67 7.90 -7.92 3.73
N MET A 68 7.36 -9.13 3.50
CA MET A 68 8.09 -10.23 2.85
C MET A 68 8.53 -9.90 1.41
N GLY A 69 7.80 -9.03 0.70
CA GLY A 69 8.11 -8.63 -0.67
C GLY A 69 9.05 -7.40 -0.79
N HIS A 70 9.16 -6.58 0.26
CA HIS A 70 10.06 -5.42 0.29
C HIS A 70 11.46 -5.80 0.81
N ASP A 71 11.54 -6.68 1.83
CA ASP A 71 12.81 -7.16 2.40
C ASP A 71 13.62 -7.99 1.39
N ALA A 72 12.92 -8.80 0.58
CA ALA A 72 13.53 -9.68 -0.43
C ALA A 72 14.13 -8.93 -1.65
N LEU A 73 13.84 -7.63 -1.82
CA LEU A 73 14.36 -6.83 -2.94
C LEU A 73 15.51 -5.89 -2.53
N GLU A 74 15.71 -5.64 -1.22
CA GLU A 74 16.84 -4.83 -0.70
C GLU A 74 17.92 -5.65 0.02
N THR A 75 17.70 -6.94 0.30
CA THR A 75 18.78 -7.87 0.68
C THR A 75 19.16 -8.77 -0.48
N GLY A 76 19.63 -8.16 -1.57
CA GLY A 76 20.62 -8.85 -2.39
C GLY A 76 21.87 -9.03 -1.52
N PRO A 77 22.36 -10.26 -1.25
CA PRO A 77 23.67 -10.39 -0.64
C PRO A 77 24.66 -9.86 -1.67
N SER A 78 25.13 -8.64 -1.44
CA SER A 78 26.33 -8.10 -2.06
C SER A 78 27.48 -9.06 -1.72
N THR A 79 27.67 -10.07 -2.56
CA THR A 79 28.88 -10.90 -2.56
C THR A 79 29.76 -10.36 -3.67
N GLY A 80 30.38 -9.22 -3.38
CA GLY A 80 31.67 -8.87 -3.98
C GLY A 80 32.77 -9.81 -3.45
N PRO A 81 33.99 -9.70 -3.99
CA PRO A 81 34.46 -10.54 -5.09
C PRO A 81 35.39 -11.64 -4.59
N LEU A 82 35.41 -12.81 -5.24
CA LEU A 82 36.53 -13.75 -5.08
C LEU A 82 37.04 -14.28 -6.42
N ARG A 83 38.06 -13.58 -6.90
CA ARG A 83 39.15 -14.04 -7.75
C ARG A 83 39.48 -15.52 -7.50
N ARG A 84 39.47 -16.37 -8.54
CA ARG A 84 40.40 -17.51 -8.64
C ARG A 84 40.85 -17.68 -10.09
N SER A 85 42.12 -17.37 -10.31
CA SER A 85 42.98 -17.86 -11.37
C SER A 85 43.01 -19.40 -11.40
N SER A 86 42.97 -20.01 -12.58
CA SER A 86 44.04 -20.93 -13.03
C SER A 86 43.79 -21.51 -14.43
N THR A 87 44.89 -21.51 -15.18
CA THR A 87 45.30 -22.18 -16.43
C THR A 87 45.03 -23.70 -16.43
N PRO A 88 45.25 -24.48 -17.51
CA PRO A 88 46.46 -24.53 -18.36
C PRO A 88 46.33 -24.03 -19.80
#